data_AF-A0A7W9DMI8-F1
#
_entry.id   AF-A0A7W9DMI8-F1
#
_cell.length_a   1.000
_cell.length_b   1.000
_cell.length_c   1.000
_cell.angle_alpha   90.00
_cell.angle_beta   90.00
_cell.angle_gamma   90.00
#
_symmetry.space_group_name_H-M   'P 1'
#
loop_
_entity.id
_entity.type
_entity.pdbx_description
1 polymer ?
#
loop_
_entity_poly.entity_id
_entity_poly.type
_entity_poly.pdbx_seq_one_letter_code
_entity_poly.pdbx_strand_id
1 'polypeptide(L)'
;MLVGVWFQQRIVDTGRLPMFCFLIALIVTFVFTRVNVRLIRAKIGWFRNVSVGDVHVHHVVFGVVLMLLGGVAGLAAAGLSSGWYALTAGVFGVGAALVLDEFALILHLRDVYWTEEGRASVDAVFVAVAVTVLLLLGMRPFAWPDTSQVGRWPAVLLLTADLFLAVVTLLKGKIWTGLAGLFVPVLLVVGALRLARPGSPWARWFFAPGARRPHPVKMARAEHRETRWRRPVIRVKIAVQEFVSGRHDLPSAWPRADRGRTAPVTTWGDVAARIISDSEGSGRGHRPPK
;
A
#
# COMPACT_ATOMS: atom_id res chain seq x y z
N MET A 1 10.73 32.89 19.44
CA MET A 1 9.44 33.55 19.71
C MET A 1 8.45 33.40 18.55
N LEU A 2 8.85 33.68 17.30
CA LEU A 2 7.96 33.56 16.11
C LEU A 2 7.37 32.15 15.87
N VAL A 3 8.15 31.09 16.06
CA VAL A 3 7.67 29.70 15.87
C VAL A 3 6.60 29.31 16.91
N GLY A 4 6.76 29.76 18.16
CA GLY A 4 5.79 29.47 19.23
C GLY A 4 4.44 30.16 19.00
N VAL A 5 4.47 31.44 18.58
CA VAL A 5 3.26 32.20 18.26
C VAL A 5 2.54 31.61 17.05
N TRP A 6 3.27 31.22 16.00
CA TRP A 6 2.69 30.57 14.82
C TRP A 6 2.07 29.21 15.15
N PHE A 7 2.77 28.39 15.96
CA PHE A 7 2.27 27.08 16.38
C PHE A 7 0.97 27.21 17.17
N GLN A 8 0.93 28.15 18.12
CA GLN A 8 -0.28 28.42 18.89
C GLN A 8 -1.44 28.83 17.96
N GLN A 9 -1.24 29.85 17.14
CA GLN A 9 -2.28 30.42 16.27
C GLN A 9 -2.78 29.48 15.17
N ARG A 10 -1.91 28.62 14.63
CA ARG A 10 -2.25 27.79 13.47
C ARG A 10 -2.58 26.35 13.80
N ILE A 11 -2.12 25.82 14.93
CA ILE A 11 -2.29 24.41 15.30
C ILE A 11 -3.13 24.27 16.57
N VAL A 12 -2.81 25.03 17.62
CA VAL A 12 -3.54 24.92 18.90
C VAL A 12 -4.91 25.61 18.78
N ASP A 13 -4.93 26.86 18.32
CA ASP A 13 -6.13 27.70 18.28
C ASP A 13 -7.10 27.27 17.18
N THR A 14 -6.65 26.53 16.17
CA THR A 14 -7.48 25.96 15.09
C THR A 14 -8.03 24.57 15.42
N GLY A 15 -7.75 24.04 16.62
CA GLY A 15 -8.18 22.70 17.04
C GLY A 15 -7.47 21.55 16.31
N ARG A 16 -6.36 21.83 15.61
CA ARG A 16 -5.60 20.86 14.80
C ARG A 16 -4.51 20.12 15.57
N LEU A 17 -4.27 20.52 16.82
CA LEU A 17 -3.26 19.93 17.71
C LEU A 17 -3.31 18.39 17.76
N PRO A 18 -4.47 17.72 17.89
CA PRO A 18 -4.51 16.27 17.94
C PRO A 18 -4.05 15.59 16.64
N MET A 19 -4.51 16.10 15.49
CA MET A 19 -4.05 15.59 14.19
C MET A 19 -2.55 15.83 13.96
N PHE A 20 -2.01 16.95 14.47
CA PHE A 20 -0.59 17.25 14.38
C PHE A 20 0.23 16.28 15.24
N CYS A 21 -0.18 16.04 16.48
CA CYS A 21 0.46 15.07 17.37
C CYS A 21 0.41 13.65 16.79
N PHE A 22 -0.73 13.24 16.22
CA PHE A 22 -0.86 11.99 15.48
C PHE A 22 0.16 11.89 14.33
N LEU A 23 0.26 12.92 13.49
CA LEU A 23 1.19 12.94 12.34
C LEU A 23 2.65 12.79 12.78
N ILE A 24 3.06 13.58 13.78
CA ILE A 24 4.43 13.56 14.27
C ILE A 24 4.76 12.20 14.91
N ALA A 25 3.88 11.68 15.76
CA ALA A 25 4.05 10.37 16.38
C ALA A 25 4.18 9.28 15.31
N LEU A 26 3.31 9.29 14.30
CA LEU A 26 3.34 8.33 13.19
C LEU A 26 4.68 8.37 12.43
N ILE A 27 5.15 9.57 12.04
CA ILE A 27 6.41 9.72 11.30
C ILE A 27 7.60 9.27 12.16
N VAL A 28 7.69 9.76 13.39
CA VAL A 28 8.81 9.48 14.29
C VAL A 28 8.90 7.99 14.61
N THR A 29 7.78 7.35 14.97
CA THR A 29 7.75 5.91 15.27
C THR A 29 8.08 5.07 14.04
N PHE A 30 7.59 5.43 12.86
CA PHE A 30 7.91 4.69 11.63
C PHE A 30 9.39 4.81 11.24
N VAL A 31 9.96 6.02 11.32
CA VAL A 31 11.40 6.21 11.05
C VAL A 31 12.22 5.46 12.09
N PHE A 32 11.84 5.54 13.37
CA PHE A 32 12.53 4.85 14.46
C PHE A 32 12.54 3.33 14.24
N THR A 33 11.38 2.72 13.99
CA THR A 33 11.29 1.27 13.72
C THR A 33 12.14 0.85 12.52
N ARG A 34 12.07 1.60 11.41
CA ARG A 34 12.90 1.36 10.22
C ARG A 34 14.39 1.45 10.51
N VAL A 35 14.82 2.44 11.28
CA VAL A 35 16.23 2.60 11.68
C VAL A 35 16.67 1.45 12.57
N ASN A 36 15.85 1.04 13.54
CA ASN A 36 16.15 -0.10 14.41
C ASN A 36 16.34 -1.39 13.61
N VAL A 37 15.41 -1.71 12.69
CA VAL A 37 15.51 -2.90 11.82
C VAL A 37 16.78 -2.83 10.95
N ARG A 38 17.14 -1.65 10.43
CA ARG A 38 18.39 -1.46 9.68
C ARG A 38 19.63 -1.69 10.52
N LEU A 39 19.68 -1.17 11.74
CA LEU A 39 20.81 -1.35 12.65
C LEU A 39 20.99 -2.82 13.06
N ILE A 40 19.88 -3.52 13.33
CA ILE A 40 19.88 -4.97 13.60
C ILE A 40 20.42 -5.74 12.40
N ARG A 41 19.96 -5.43 11.17
CA ARG A 41 20.48 -6.07 9.94
C ARG A 41 21.94 -5.77 9.66
N ALA A 42 22.39 -4.55 9.97
CA ALA A 42 23.79 -4.16 9.83
C ALA A 42 24.71 -4.78 10.91
N LYS A 43 24.15 -5.46 11.92
CA LYS A 43 24.87 -5.98 13.10
C LYS A 43 25.63 -4.90 13.87
N ILE A 44 25.17 -3.64 13.82
CA ILE A 44 25.79 -2.49 14.49
C ILE A 44 24.87 -2.06 15.64
N GLY A 45 25.24 -2.39 16.88
CA GLY A 45 24.60 -1.88 18.11
C GLY A 45 24.22 -2.93 19.17
N TRP A 46 23.75 -2.45 20.33
CA TRP A 46 23.32 -3.24 21.51
C TRP A 46 21.86 -3.73 21.42
N PHE A 47 21.10 -3.34 20.39
CA PHE A 47 19.69 -3.71 20.23
C PHE A 47 19.56 -5.17 19.76
N ARG A 48 19.06 -6.02 20.66
CA ARG A 48 18.81 -7.44 20.43
C ARG A 48 17.31 -7.65 20.17
N ASN A 49 16.95 -8.63 19.33
CA ASN A 49 15.55 -8.99 19.11
C ASN A 49 14.87 -9.28 20.46
N VAL A 50 13.71 -8.68 20.70
CA VAL A 50 12.85 -9.03 21.83
C VAL A 50 12.11 -10.31 21.46
N SER A 51 12.67 -11.44 21.86
CA SER A 51 12.03 -12.76 21.79
C SER A 51 11.58 -13.16 23.19
N VAL A 52 10.27 -13.29 23.40
CA VAL A 52 9.68 -13.82 24.64
C VAL A 52 9.43 -15.31 24.41
N GLY A 53 10.39 -16.15 24.79
CA GLY A 53 10.31 -17.61 24.60
C GLY A 53 10.36 -18.03 23.12
N ASP A 54 9.55 -19.04 22.74
CA ASP A 54 9.44 -19.61 21.38
C ASP A 54 8.46 -18.86 20.46
N VAL A 55 7.80 -17.78 20.93
CA VAL A 55 6.79 -17.04 20.16
C VAL A 55 7.34 -15.68 19.74
N HIS A 56 7.53 -15.51 18.43
CA HIS A 56 7.89 -14.22 17.83
C HIS A 56 6.68 -13.26 17.84
N VAL A 57 6.53 -12.50 18.92
CA VAL A 57 5.54 -11.41 18.97
C VAL A 57 5.98 -10.31 18.01
N HIS A 58 5.26 -10.19 16.89
CA HIS A 58 5.48 -9.10 15.95
C HIS A 58 5.02 -7.79 16.58
N HIS A 59 5.77 -6.72 16.35
CA HIS A 59 5.46 -5.41 16.93
C HIS A 59 4.12 -4.83 16.46
N VAL A 60 3.53 -5.40 15.40
CA VAL A 60 2.14 -5.18 14.97
C VAL A 60 1.14 -5.40 16.12
N VAL A 61 1.37 -6.36 17.02
CA VAL A 61 0.47 -6.64 18.16
C VAL A 61 0.44 -5.46 19.12
N PHE A 62 1.61 -4.91 19.47
CA PHE A 62 1.70 -3.68 20.26
C PHE A 62 1.06 -2.51 19.51
N GLY A 63 1.24 -2.46 18.19
CA GLY A 63 0.58 -1.49 17.33
C GLY A 63 -0.94 -1.49 17.47
N VAL A 64 -1.57 -2.66 17.36
CA VAL A 64 -3.02 -2.84 17.52
C VAL A 64 -3.48 -2.41 18.91
N VAL A 65 -2.76 -2.82 19.97
CA VAL A 65 -3.09 -2.43 21.35
C VAL A 65 -3.02 -0.91 21.54
N LEU A 66 -1.97 -0.26 21.06
CA LEU A 66 -1.83 1.20 21.15
C LEU A 66 -2.89 1.93 20.31
N MET A 67 -3.26 1.40 19.14
CA MET A 67 -4.37 1.96 18.35
C MET A 67 -5.70 1.85 19.09
N LEU A 68 -6.00 0.71 19.73
CA LEU A 68 -7.22 0.55 20.50
C LEU A 68 -7.25 1.48 21.71
N LEU A 69 -6.16 1.51 22.49
CA LEU A 69 -6.05 2.39 23.66
C LEU A 69 -6.13 3.87 23.28
N GLY A 70 -5.35 4.31 22.29
CA GLY A 70 -5.33 5.69 21.82
C GLY A 70 -6.66 6.12 21.18
N GLY A 71 -7.29 5.23 20.41
CA GLY A 71 -8.59 5.48 19.78
C GLY A 71 -9.72 5.61 20.80
N VAL A 72 -9.86 4.63 21.71
CA VAL A 72 -10.90 4.64 22.74
C VAL A 72 -10.69 5.80 23.72
N ALA A 73 -9.46 6.01 24.20
CA ALA A 73 -9.15 7.14 25.06
C ALA A 73 -9.36 8.48 24.34
N GLY A 74 -9.09 8.55 23.03
CA GLY A 74 -9.35 9.73 22.22
C GLY A 74 -10.83 10.06 22.11
N LEU A 75 -11.69 9.06 21.95
CA LEU A 75 -13.15 9.26 21.98
C LEU A 75 -13.61 9.82 23.33
N ALA A 76 -13.04 9.32 24.43
CA ALA A 76 -13.32 9.84 25.77
C ALA A 76 -12.74 11.25 26.00
N ALA A 77 -11.62 11.61 25.38
CA ALA A 77 -10.91 12.86 25.61
C ALA A 77 -11.35 14.02 24.70
N ALA A 78 -11.98 13.74 23.55
CA ALA A 78 -12.27 14.73 22.50
C ALA A 78 -13.07 15.95 22.97
N GLY A 79 -13.88 15.82 24.02
CA GLY A 79 -14.67 16.91 24.61
C GLY A 79 -14.14 17.45 25.94
N LEU A 80 -13.11 16.86 26.53
CA LEU A 80 -12.63 17.21 27.87
C LEU A 80 -11.47 18.19 27.82
N SER A 81 -10.43 17.88 27.03
CA SER A 81 -9.31 18.79 26.85
C SER A 81 -8.58 18.53 25.54
N SER A 82 -8.14 19.62 24.89
CA SER A 82 -7.33 19.56 23.67
C SER A 82 -5.99 18.84 23.92
N GLY A 83 -5.41 18.98 25.12
CA GLY A 83 -4.15 18.33 25.49
C GLY A 83 -4.28 16.80 25.62
N TRP A 84 -5.32 16.31 26.32
CA TRP A 84 -5.56 14.87 26.44
C TRP A 84 -5.95 14.26 25.11
N TYR A 85 -6.74 14.98 24.30
CA TYR A 85 -7.08 14.53 22.97
C TYR A 85 -5.84 14.46 22.06
N ALA A 86 -4.91 15.41 22.21
CA ALA A 86 -3.65 15.38 21.48
C ALA A 86 -2.72 14.25 21.90
N LEU A 87 -2.64 13.94 23.20
CA LEU A 87 -1.87 12.81 23.71
C LEU A 87 -2.41 11.49 23.16
N THR A 88 -3.72 11.27 23.27
CA THR A 88 -4.39 10.04 22.81
C THR A 88 -4.29 9.88 21.29
N ALA A 89 -4.38 10.96 20.53
CA ALA A 89 -4.08 10.98 19.10
C ALA A 89 -2.61 10.63 18.79
N GLY A 90 -1.67 11.11 19.60
CA GLY A 90 -0.26 10.71 19.52
C GLY A 90 -0.06 9.21 19.75
N VAL A 91 -0.66 8.65 20.81
CA VAL A 91 -0.64 7.20 21.11
C VAL A 91 -1.21 6.39 19.95
N PHE A 92 -2.35 6.84 19.39
CA PHE A 92 -2.93 6.25 18.20
C PHE A 92 -1.96 6.29 17.00
N GLY A 93 -1.23 7.39 16.83
CA GLY A 93 -0.20 7.56 15.78
C GLY A 93 0.97 6.59 15.92
N VAL A 94 1.46 6.38 17.15
CA VAL A 94 2.48 5.36 17.44
C VAL A 94 1.96 3.98 17.06
N GLY A 95 0.76 3.63 17.51
CA GLY A 95 0.15 2.34 17.19
C GLY A 95 0.00 2.12 15.68
N ALA A 96 -0.50 3.13 14.97
CA ALA A 96 -0.67 3.10 13.53
C ALA A 96 0.67 2.93 12.78
N ALA A 97 1.74 3.59 13.22
CA ALA A 97 3.07 3.42 12.62
C ALA A 97 3.60 1.99 12.78
N LEU A 98 3.43 1.37 13.95
CA LEU A 98 3.83 -0.02 14.18
C LEU A 98 3.04 -1.01 13.31
N VAL A 99 1.74 -0.78 13.12
CA VAL A 99 0.91 -1.61 12.24
C VAL A 99 1.28 -1.43 10.77
N LEU A 100 1.52 -0.18 10.35
CA LEU A 100 1.91 0.13 8.97
C LEU A 100 3.31 -0.38 8.62
N ASP A 101 4.22 -0.53 9.59
CA ASP A 101 5.54 -1.08 9.33
C ASP A 101 5.48 -2.53 8.82
N GLU A 102 4.52 -3.32 9.32
CA GLU A 102 4.23 -4.71 8.94
C GLU A 102 3.10 -4.86 7.92
N PHE A 103 2.73 -3.78 7.24
CA PHE A 103 1.61 -3.78 6.29
C PHE A 103 1.71 -4.88 5.22
N ALA A 104 2.93 -5.19 4.77
CA ALA A 104 3.16 -6.27 3.80
C ALA A 104 2.77 -7.66 4.34
N LEU A 105 3.00 -7.90 5.64
CA LEU A 105 2.66 -9.15 6.32
C LEU A 105 1.15 -9.28 6.51
N ILE A 106 0.47 -8.18 6.85
CA ILE A 106 -0.99 -8.15 7.07
C ILE A 106 -1.76 -8.48 5.78
N LEU A 107 -1.31 -7.98 4.62
CA LEU A 107 -1.98 -8.21 3.33
C LEU A 107 -1.49 -9.46 2.58
N HIS A 108 -0.60 -10.27 3.18
CA HIS A 108 -0.05 -11.50 2.58
C HIS A 108 0.30 -11.32 1.10
N LEU A 109 1.04 -10.25 0.78
CA LEU A 109 1.38 -9.80 -0.59
C LEU A 109 2.36 -10.77 -1.28
N ARG A 110 1.92 -12.01 -1.56
CA ARG A 110 2.66 -12.98 -2.39
C ARG A 110 2.40 -12.80 -3.88
N ASP A 111 1.33 -12.11 -4.28
CA ASP A 111 0.87 -12.11 -5.67
C ASP A 111 1.22 -10.83 -6.44
N VAL A 112 2.24 -10.97 -7.30
CA VAL A 112 2.34 -10.46 -8.68
C VAL A 112 2.40 -8.94 -8.93
N TYR A 113 2.15 -8.03 -7.98
CA TYR A 113 2.25 -6.58 -8.25
C TYR A 113 3.22 -5.77 -7.37
N TRP A 114 3.66 -6.30 -6.22
CA TRP A 114 4.52 -5.56 -5.28
C TRP A 114 5.65 -6.44 -4.72
N THR A 115 6.58 -6.86 -5.57
CA THR A 115 7.73 -7.67 -5.14
C THR A 115 8.79 -6.82 -4.44
N GLU A 116 8.56 -6.46 -3.18
CA GLU A 116 9.53 -6.18 -2.10
C GLU A 116 8.69 -5.85 -0.84
N GLU A 117 8.64 -6.75 0.15
CA GLU A 117 7.83 -6.58 1.38
C GLU A 117 8.09 -5.24 2.07
N GLY A 118 9.34 -4.78 2.09
CA GLY A 118 9.71 -3.48 2.66
C GLY A 118 9.17 -2.25 1.92
N ARG A 119 8.87 -2.33 0.61
CA ARG A 119 8.38 -1.19 -0.18
C ARG A 119 6.88 -0.94 0.01
N ALA A 120 6.09 -1.99 0.22
CA ALA A 120 4.65 -1.87 0.40
C ALA A 120 4.30 -1.11 1.68
N SER A 121 4.99 -1.38 2.79
CA SER A 121 4.84 -0.64 4.05
C SER A 121 5.20 0.83 3.91
N VAL A 122 6.29 1.14 3.20
CA VAL A 122 6.70 2.53 2.92
C VAL A 122 5.63 3.27 2.11
N ASP A 123 5.07 2.63 1.09
CA ASP A 123 3.96 3.19 0.31
C ASP A 123 2.72 3.49 1.16
N ALA A 124 2.35 2.56 2.05
CA ALA A 124 1.21 2.73 2.94
C ALA A 124 1.40 3.92 3.88
N VAL A 125 2.59 4.09 4.45
CA VAL A 125 2.91 5.24 5.32
C VAL A 125 2.92 6.55 4.54
N PHE A 126 3.49 6.60 3.34
CA PHE A 126 3.43 7.82 2.50
C PHE A 126 1.99 8.26 2.22
N VAL A 127 1.10 7.30 1.94
CA VAL A 127 -0.34 7.57 1.77
C VAL A 127 -0.96 8.11 3.05
N ALA A 128 -0.71 7.45 4.20
CA ALA A 128 -1.23 7.90 5.49
C ALA A 128 -0.76 9.32 5.85
N VAL A 129 0.52 9.62 5.66
CA VAL A 129 1.10 10.95 5.87
C VAL A 129 0.47 11.97 4.93
N ALA A 130 0.37 11.69 3.63
CA ALA A 130 -0.20 12.62 2.66
C ALA A 130 -1.66 12.97 2.97
N VAL A 131 -2.48 11.97 3.31
CA VAL A 131 -3.88 12.17 3.71
C VAL A 131 -3.95 13.02 4.98
N THR A 132 -3.14 12.70 5.99
CA THR A 132 -3.13 13.44 7.27
C THR A 132 -2.69 14.89 7.08
N VAL A 133 -1.69 15.15 6.23
CA VAL A 133 -1.25 16.50 5.89
C VAL A 133 -2.35 17.29 5.19
N LEU A 134 -3.07 16.68 4.24
CA LEU A 134 -4.21 17.34 3.58
C LEU A 134 -5.31 17.70 4.58
N LEU A 135 -5.64 16.79 5.50
CA LEU A 135 -6.59 17.05 6.59
C LEU A 135 -6.11 18.19 7.50
N LEU A 136 -4.82 18.21 7.85
CA LEU A 136 -4.20 19.28 8.64
C LEU A 136 -4.19 20.63 7.91
N LEU A 137 -4.12 20.65 6.58
CA LEU A 137 -4.29 21.87 5.79
C LEU A 137 -5.75 22.36 5.78
N GLY A 138 -6.70 21.54 6.26
CA GLY A 138 -8.12 21.82 6.29
C GLY A 138 -8.86 21.36 5.03
N MET A 139 -8.18 20.59 4.15
CA MET A 139 -8.82 20.00 2.99
C MET A 139 -9.77 18.89 3.47
N ARG A 140 -11.04 19.03 3.11
CA ARG A 140 -12.07 18.05 3.47
C ARG A 140 -12.24 17.06 2.34
N PRO A 141 -12.15 15.74 2.61
CA PRO A 141 -12.48 14.75 1.60
C PRO A 141 -13.96 14.92 1.19
N PHE A 142 -14.26 14.67 -0.08
CA PHE A 142 -15.58 14.79 -0.68
C PHE A 142 -16.16 16.22 -0.73
N ALA A 143 -15.36 17.25 -0.41
CA ALA A 143 -15.71 18.67 -0.50
C ALA A 143 -17.16 18.98 -0.04
N TRP A 144 -17.52 18.54 1.17
CA TRP A 144 -18.91 18.59 1.68
C TRP A 144 -19.63 19.89 1.31
N PRO A 145 -20.67 19.83 0.45
CA PRO A 145 -21.43 21.00 0.07
C PRO A 145 -22.19 21.55 1.27
N ASP A 146 -22.22 22.86 1.42
CA ASP A 146 -23.01 23.51 2.47
C ASP A 146 -24.50 23.33 2.16
N THR A 147 -25.14 22.42 2.91
CA THR A 147 -26.57 22.08 2.72
C THR A 147 -27.49 23.29 2.86
N SER A 148 -27.06 24.36 3.54
CA SER A 148 -27.83 25.60 3.65
C SER A 148 -27.85 26.41 2.36
N GLN A 149 -26.80 26.30 1.54
CA GLN A 149 -26.66 27.04 0.28
C GLN A 149 -27.19 26.26 -0.92
N VAL A 150 -26.92 24.95 -0.97
CA VAL A 150 -27.27 24.09 -2.12
C VAL A 150 -28.50 23.22 -1.88
N GLY A 151 -29.03 23.18 -0.66
CA GLY A 151 -30.09 22.28 -0.26
C GLY A 151 -29.59 20.86 0.00
N ARG A 152 -30.35 20.11 0.82
CA ARG A 152 -29.99 18.75 1.25
C ARG A 152 -29.88 17.76 0.09
N TRP A 153 -30.85 17.76 -0.82
CA TRP A 153 -30.89 16.79 -1.92
C TRP A 153 -29.76 16.98 -2.94
N PRO A 154 -29.46 18.22 -3.40
CA PRO A 154 -28.31 18.45 -4.25
C PRO A 154 -26.98 18.13 -3.57
N ALA A 155 -26.84 18.40 -2.26
CA ALA A 155 -25.65 18.01 -1.51
C ALA A 155 -25.45 16.48 -1.47
N VAL A 156 -26.52 15.71 -1.22
CA VAL A 156 -26.48 14.24 -1.28
C VAL A 156 -26.12 13.75 -2.69
N LEU A 157 -26.68 14.37 -3.73
CA LEU A 157 -26.38 14.01 -5.12
C LEU A 157 -24.91 14.28 -5.50
N LEU A 158 -24.35 15.41 -5.07
CA LEU A 158 -22.94 15.73 -5.28
C LEU A 158 -22.01 14.74 -4.57
N LEU A 159 -22.32 14.39 -3.31
CA LEU A 159 -21.53 13.44 -2.54
C LEU A 159 -21.58 12.03 -3.12
N THR A 160 -22.76 11.58 -3.54
CA THR A 160 -22.92 10.28 -4.18
C THR A 160 -22.22 10.23 -5.54
N ALA A 161 -22.26 11.33 -6.31
CA ALA A 161 -21.52 11.44 -7.57
C ALA A 161 -20.00 11.41 -7.36
N ASP A 162 -19.49 12.13 -6.35
CA ASP A 162 -18.05 12.15 -6.01
C ASP A 162 -17.57 10.76 -5.58
N LEU A 163 -18.32 10.10 -4.69
CA LEU A 163 -18.05 8.73 -4.27
C LEU A 163 -18.08 7.75 -5.45
N PHE A 164 -19.07 7.87 -6.33
CA PHE A 164 -19.17 7.05 -7.53
C PHE A 164 -17.94 7.25 -8.45
N LEU A 165 -17.54 8.50 -8.69
CA LEU A 165 -16.35 8.80 -9.50
C LEU A 165 -15.08 8.25 -8.83
N ALA A 166 -14.93 8.38 -7.51
CA ALA A 166 -13.84 7.80 -6.75
C ALA A 166 -13.75 6.28 -6.97
N VAL A 167 -14.87 5.56 -6.79
CA VAL A 167 -14.94 4.11 -7.05
C VAL A 167 -14.55 3.78 -8.49
N VAL A 168 -15.07 4.51 -9.49
CA VAL A 168 -14.70 4.30 -10.91
C VAL A 168 -13.20 4.52 -11.14
N THR A 169 -12.60 5.57 -10.57
CA THR A 169 -11.15 5.82 -10.71
C THR A 169 -10.29 4.73 -10.07
N LEU A 170 -10.72 4.20 -8.92
CA LEU A 170 -10.07 3.09 -8.23
C LEU A 170 -10.18 1.79 -9.02
N LEU A 171 -11.37 1.45 -9.53
CA LEU A 171 -11.60 0.28 -10.40
C LEU A 171 -10.77 0.33 -11.69
N LYS A 172 -10.45 1.54 -12.16
CA LYS A 172 -9.54 1.78 -13.29
C LYS A 172 -8.06 1.65 -12.94
N GLY A 173 -7.71 1.28 -11.70
CA GLY A 173 -6.35 1.06 -11.23
C GLY A 173 -5.56 2.34 -10.97
N LYS A 174 -6.22 3.48 -10.75
CA LYS A 174 -5.56 4.78 -10.55
C LYS A 174 -5.64 5.25 -9.10
N ILE A 175 -5.09 4.43 -8.20
CA ILE A 175 -5.12 4.64 -6.74
C ILE A 175 -4.73 6.08 -6.36
N TRP A 176 -3.60 6.58 -6.87
CA TRP A 176 -3.12 7.94 -6.58
C TRP A 176 -4.04 9.06 -7.07
N THR A 177 -4.64 8.94 -8.27
CA THR A 177 -5.56 9.97 -8.76
C THR A 177 -6.92 9.89 -8.09
N GLY A 178 -7.35 8.69 -7.68
CA GLY A 178 -8.57 8.50 -6.88
C GLY A 178 -8.41 9.11 -5.49
N LEU A 179 -7.28 8.84 -4.83
CA LEU A 179 -6.97 9.40 -3.52
C LEU A 179 -6.82 10.93 -3.55
N ALA A 180 -6.04 11.46 -4.50
CA ALA A 180 -5.93 12.92 -4.65
C ALA A 180 -7.26 13.55 -5.09
N GLY A 181 -8.03 12.83 -5.90
CA GLY A 181 -9.33 13.29 -6.38
C GLY A 181 -10.39 13.39 -5.30
N LEU A 182 -10.25 12.62 -4.21
CA LEU A 182 -11.09 12.77 -3.03
C LEU A 182 -11.06 14.19 -2.43
N PHE A 183 -9.92 14.86 -2.55
CA PHE A 183 -9.73 16.23 -2.08
C PHE A 183 -9.91 17.26 -3.20
N VAL A 184 -9.81 16.82 -4.46
CA VAL A 184 -9.91 17.66 -5.65
C VAL A 184 -10.81 16.95 -6.68
N PRO A 185 -12.14 17.11 -6.62
CA PRO A 185 -13.10 16.37 -7.44
C PRO A 185 -12.82 16.41 -8.96
N VAL A 186 -12.21 17.50 -9.45
CA VAL A 186 -11.76 17.63 -10.85
C VAL A 186 -10.83 16.49 -11.27
N LEU A 187 -9.95 16.02 -10.38
CA LEU A 187 -9.07 14.89 -10.67
C LEU A 187 -9.85 13.57 -10.79
N LEU A 188 -10.99 13.41 -10.11
CA LEU A 188 -11.85 12.24 -10.27
C LEU A 188 -12.51 12.22 -11.64
N VAL A 189 -12.98 13.37 -12.13
CA VAL A 189 -13.52 13.49 -13.49
C VAL A 189 -12.45 13.12 -14.53
N VAL A 190 -11.24 13.68 -14.41
CA VAL A 190 -10.13 13.35 -15.31
C VAL A 190 -9.74 11.86 -15.20
N GLY A 191 -9.71 11.32 -13.97
CA GLY A 191 -9.41 9.93 -13.70
C GLY A 191 -10.46 8.98 -14.27
N ALA A 192 -11.74 9.35 -14.21
CA ALA A 192 -12.88 8.60 -14.71
C ALA A 192 -13.00 8.69 -16.23
N LEU A 193 -12.68 9.82 -16.86
CA LEU A 193 -12.69 9.97 -18.32
C LEU A 193 -11.51 9.27 -18.99
N ARG A 194 -10.32 9.30 -18.38
CA ARG A 194 -9.12 8.66 -18.94
C ARG A 194 -9.25 7.13 -19.00
N LEU A 195 -8.63 6.50 -20.00
CA LEU A 195 -8.56 5.04 -20.15
C LEU A 195 -8.10 4.34 -18.86
N ALA A 196 -8.66 3.15 -18.63
CA ALA A 196 -8.30 2.30 -17.50
C ALA A 196 -6.87 1.75 -17.67
N ARG A 197 -6.21 1.46 -16.54
CA ARG A 197 -4.87 0.84 -16.58
C ARG A 197 -4.93 -0.61 -17.08
N PRO A 198 -3.92 -1.07 -17.84
CA PRO A 198 -3.80 -2.48 -18.20
C PRO A 198 -3.67 -3.34 -16.92
N GLY A 199 -4.47 -4.40 -16.82
CA GLY A 199 -4.54 -5.27 -15.64
C GLY A 199 -5.50 -4.84 -14.53
N SER A 200 -6.12 -3.66 -14.60
CA SER A 200 -7.15 -3.23 -13.62
C SER A 200 -8.44 -4.07 -13.71
N PRO A 201 -9.25 -4.19 -12.63
CA PRO A 201 -10.56 -4.85 -12.69
C PRO A 201 -11.43 -4.34 -13.84
N TRP A 202 -11.45 -3.02 -14.05
CA TRP A 202 -12.15 -2.40 -15.17
C TRP A 202 -11.61 -2.85 -16.54
N ALA A 203 -10.30 -2.97 -16.69
CA ALA A 203 -9.71 -3.45 -17.94
C ALA A 203 -10.01 -4.94 -18.18
N ARG A 204 -10.05 -5.76 -17.12
CA ARG A 204 -10.44 -7.17 -17.22
C ARG A 204 -11.90 -7.33 -17.65
N TRP A 205 -12.80 -6.49 -17.14
CA TRP A 205 -14.22 -6.55 -17.47
C TRP A 205 -14.58 -5.97 -18.84
N PHE A 206 -13.86 -4.95 -19.34
CA PHE A 206 -14.25 -4.20 -20.53
C PHE A 206 -13.27 -4.19 -21.70
N PHE A 207 -11.98 -4.53 -21.51
CA PHE A 207 -10.96 -4.37 -22.56
C PHE A 207 -10.16 -5.64 -22.85
N ALA A 208 -10.00 -6.51 -21.86
CA ALA A 208 -9.21 -7.74 -21.97
C ALA A 208 -9.81 -8.72 -23.02
N PRO A 209 -9.01 -9.66 -23.55
CA PRO A 209 -9.48 -10.65 -24.53
C PRO A 209 -10.69 -11.47 -24.06
N GLY A 210 -10.83 -11.68 -22.74
CA GLY A 210 -11.98 -12.36 -22.12
C GLY A 210 -13.15 -11.44 -21.68
N ALA A 211 -13.12 -10.16 -22.03
CA ALA A 211 -14.18 -9.21 -21.68
C ALA A 211 -15.44 -9.41 -22.54
N ARG A 212 -16.59 -8.93 -22.04
CA ARG A 212 -17.89 -9.00 -22.76
C ARG A 212 -17.87 -8.27 -24.11
N ARG A 213 -16.97 -7.30 -24.29
CA ARG A 213 -16.68 -6.59 -25.56
C ARG A 213 -15.17 -6.27 -25.66
N PRO A 214 -14.34 -7.15 -26.22
CA PRO A 214 -12.89 -6.95 -26.27
C PRO A 214 -12.51 -5.78 -27.19
N HIS A 215 -11.51 -4.98 -26.79
CA HIS A 215 -11.10 -3.80 -27.54
C HIS A 215 -9.55 -3.70 -27.62
N PRO A 216 -8.91 -4.52 -28.47
CA PRO A 216 -7.45 -4.74 -28.45
C PRO A 216 -6.65 -3.47 -28.73
N VAL A 217 -7.13 -2.59 -29.63
CA VAL A 217 -6.47 -1.30 -29.95
C VAL A 217 -6.42 -0.35 -28.75
N LYS A 218 -7.47 -0.33 -27.92
CA LYS A 218 -7.51 0.50 -26.70
C LYS A 218 -6.59 -0.05 -25.61
N MET A 219 -6.46 -1.38 -25.53
CA MET A 219 -5.54 -2.06 -24.60
C MET A 219 -4.08 -1.82 -24.99
N ALA A 220 -3.72 -1.97 -26.27
CA ALA A 220 -2.38 -1.68 -26.78
C ALA A 220 -1.96 -0.20 -26.56
N ARG A 221 -2.88 0.75 -26.76
CA ARG A 221 -2.64 2.18 -26.45
C ARG A 221 -2.44 2.43 -24.95
N ALA A 222 -3.17 1.71 -24.09
CA ALA A 222 -3.02 1.81 -22.65
C ALA A 222 -1.64 1.26 -22.21
N GLU A 223 -1.22 0.12 -22.73
CA GLU A 223 0.09 -0.50 -22.47
C GLU A 223 1.25 0.37 -22.95
N HIS A 224 1.16 0.95 -24.15
CA HIS A 224 2.20 1.82 -24.68
C HIS A 224 2.42 3.08 -23.81
N ARG A 225 1.32 3.67 -23.29
CA ARG A 225 1.41 4.82 -22.37
C ARG A 225 1.97 4.44 -21.00
N GLU A 226 1.54 3.31 -20.45
CA GLU A 226 2.04 2.77 -19.18
C GLU A 226 3.57 2.58 -19.27
N THR A 227 4.03 2.04 -20.39
CA THR A 227 5.45 1.80 -20.68
C THR A 227 6.26 3.10 -20.79
N ARG A 228 5.74 4.12 -21.49
CA ARG A 228 6.47 5.38 -21.75
C ARG A 228 6.57 6.29 -20.53
N TRP A 229 5.47 6.47 -19.81
CA TRP A 229 5.39 7.50 -18.75
C TRP A 229 5.55 6.93 -17.34
N ARG A 230 5.09 5.70 -17.10
CA ARG A 230 5.04 5.15 -15.75
C ARG A 230 6.32 4.42 -15.36
N ARG A 231 6.93 3.66 -16.28
CA ARG A 231 8.21 2.97 -16.01
C ARG A 231 9.33 3.91 -15.51
N PRO A 232 9.55 5.13 -16.06
CA PRO A 232 10.55 6.03 -15.50
C PRO A 232 10.17 6.53 -14.09
N VAL A 233 8.91 6.89 -13.86
CA VAL A 233 8.44 7.35 -12.54
C VAL A 233 8.52 6.25 -11.49
N ILE A 234 8.18 5.01 -11.85
CA ILE A 234 8.34 3.84 -10.97
C ILE A 234 9.81 3.64 -10.63
N ARG A 235 10.73 3.76 -11.60
CA ARG A 235 12.17 3.65 -11.32
C ARG A 235 12.67 4.73 -10.36
N VAL A 236 12.27 5.97 -10.57
CA VAL A 236 12.60 7.07 -9.65
C VAL A 236 12.02 6.83 -8.26
N LYS A 237 10.75 6.42 -8.19
CA LYS A 237 10.07 6.08 -6.93
C LYS A 237 10.81 4.94 -6.21
N ILE A 238 11.16 3.88 -6.92
CA ILE A 238 11.91 2.74 -6.35
C ILE A 238 13.26 3.23 -5.83
N ALA A 239 13.98 4.08 -6.57
CA ALA A 239 15.26 4.62 -6.11
C ALA A 239 15.12 5.45 -4.81
N VAL A 240 14.08 6.29 -4.71
CA VAL A 240 13.78 7.05 -3.48
C VAL A 240 13.39 6.10 -2.35
N GLN A 241 12.57 5.08 -2.63
CA GLN A 241 12.18 4.09 -1.64
C GLN A 241 13.38 3.29 -1.17
N GLU A 242 14.28 2.83 -2.04
CA GLU A 242 15.50 2.12 -1.69
C GLU A 242 16.45 2.98 -0.86
N PHE A 243 16.52 4.28 -1.13
CA PHE A 243 17.22 5.23 -0.26
C PHE A 243 16.59 5.27 1.15
N VAL A 244 15.26 5.37 1.23
CA VAL A 244 14.50 5.46 2.50
C VAL A 244 14.33 4.12 3.21
N SER A 245 14.40 2.98 2.53
CA SER A 245 14.20 1.63 3.09
C SER A 245 15.46 0.79 3.22
N GLY A 246 16.53 1.14 2.49
CA GLY A 246 17.72 0.31 2.29
C GLY A 246 17.48 -0.60 1.08
N ARG A 247 18.57 -0.95 0.36
CA ARG A 247 18.49 -1.95 -0.72
C ARG A 247 17.96 -3.26 -0.14
N HIS A 248 16.85 -3.74 -0.67
CA HIS A 248 16.41 -5.11 -0.45
C HIS A 248 17.06 -5.96 -1.54
N ASP A 249 18.35 -6.24 -1.37
CA ASP A 249 19.03 -7.24 -2.20
C ASP A 249 18.82 -8.60 -1.55
N LEU A 250 17.72 -9.27 -1.87
CA LEU A 250 17.68 -10.72 -1.88
C LEU A 250 17.00 -11.14 -3.18
N PRO A 251 17.74 -11.74 -4.13
CA PRO A 251 17.09 -12.49 -5.19
C PRO A 251 16.20 -13.52 -4.49
N SER A 252 14.89 -13.50 -4.75
CA SER A 252 14.13 -14.74 -4.65
C SER A 252 14.95 -15.76 -5.43
N ALA A 253 15.50 -16.75 -4.74
CA ALA A 253 16.04 -17.94 -5.37
C ALA A 253 14.85 -18.67 -5.99
N TRP A 254 14.31 -18.09 -7.05
CA TRP A 254 13.74 -18.92 -8.08
C TRP A 254 14.92 -19.59 -8.76
N PRO A 255 14.94 -20.94 -8.84
CA PRO A 255 15.73 -21.58 -9.84
C PRO A 255 15.41 -20.85 -11.13
N ARG A 256 16.42 -20.18 -11.70
CA ARG A 256 16.39 -19.99 -13.14
C ARG A 256 16.16 -21.41 -13.64
N ALA A 257 14.98 -21.67 -14.20
CA ALA A 257 14.82 -22.83 -15.04
C ALA A 257 16.02 -22.74 -15.98
N ASP A 258 16.93 -23.68 -15.80
CA ASP A 258 18.13 -23.74 -16.58
C ASP A 258 17.69 -23.56 -18.02
N ARG A 259 18.18 -22.51 -18.68
CA ARG A 259 18.35 -22.57 -20.13
C ARG A 259 19.49 -23.54 -20.40
N GLY A 260 19.34 -24.75 -19.89
CA GLY A 260 19.92 -25.97 -20.39
C GLY A 260 19.28 -26.14 -21.75
N ARG A 261 20.06 -25.77 -22.75
CA ARG A 261 19.95 -26.10 -24.16
C ARG A 261 19.19 -27.43 -24.37
N THR A 262 17.86 -27.39 -24.42
CA THR A 262 17.03 -28.48 -24.93
C THR A 262 16.52 -28.03 -26.30
N ALA A 263 16.86 -28.84 -27.30
CA ALA A 263 16.47 -28.63 -28.68
C ALA A 263 14.94 -28.54 -28.80
N PRO A 264 14.40 -27.77 -29.77
CA PRO A 264 12.96 -27.65 -29.93
C PRO A 264 12.36 -29.03 -30.28
N VAL A 265 11.42 -29.49 -29.48
CA VAL A 265 10.54 -30.62 -29.81
C VAL A 265 9.62 -30.13 -30.94
N THR A 266 9.83 -30.63 -32.15
CA THR A 266 9.13 -30.15 -33.35
C THR A 266 7.95 -31.03 -33.74
N THR A 267 7.74 -32.18 -33.09
CA THR A 267 6.62 -33.07 -33.44
C THR A 267 5.98 -33.78 -32.25
N TRP A 268 4.69 -34.10 -32.36
CA TRP A 268 3.90 -34.83 -31.37
C TRP A 268 4.44 -36.25 -31.07
N GLY A 269 5.30 -36.80 -31.94
CA GLY A 269 5.92 -38.11 -31.73
C GLY A 269 6.94 -38.13 -30.58
N ASP A 270 7.66 -37.03 -30.36
CA ASP A 270 8.70 -36.95 -29.32
C ASP A 270 8.12 -36.90 -27.90
N VAL A 271 6.89 -36.37 -27.78
CA VAL A 271 6.15 -36.32 -26.51
C VAL A 271 5.69 -37.72 -26.10
N ALA A 272 5.24 -38.54 -27.05
CA ALA A 272 4.79 -39.90 -26.78
C ALA A 272 5.95 -40.82 -26.35
N ALA A 273 7.12 -40.69 -26.97
CA ALA A 273 8.30 -41.49 -26.61
C ALA A 273 8.79 -41.22 -25.17
N ARG A 274 8.69 -39.97 -24.70
CA ARG A 274 9.09 -39.57 -23.34
C ARG A 274 8.15 -40.10 -22.26
N ILE A 275 6.85 -40.14 -22.54
CA ILE A 275 5.85 -40.67 -21.59
C ILE A 275 6.04 -42.19 -21.43
N ILE A 276 6.42 -42.90 -22.50
CA ILE A 276 6.67 -44.33 -22.45
C ILE A 276 7.96 -44.64 -21.67
N SER A 277 9.05 -43.89 -21.87
CA SER A 277 10.31 -44.13 -21.14
C SER A 277 10.21 -43.91 -19.63
N ASP A 278 9.40 -42.94 -19.20
CA ASP A 278 9.20 -42.65 -17.77
C ASP A 278 8.33 -43.72 -17.08
N SER A 279 7.50 -44.45 -17.85
CA SER A 279 6.64 -45.53 -17.32
C SER A 279 7.38 -46.85 -17.10
N GLU A 280 8.48 -47.11 -17.81
CA GLU A 280 9.25 -48.36 -17.69
C GLU A 280 10.29 -48.34 -16.55
N GLY A 281 10.60 -47.17 -15.97
CA GLY A 281 11.61 -47.01 -14.93
C GLY A 281 11.18 -47.35 -13.49
N SER A 282 9.89 -47.55 -13.21
CA SER A 282 9.36 -47.70 -11.85
C SER A 282 9.22 -49.16 -11.36
N GLY A 283 9.65 -50.16 -12.15
CA GLY A 283 9.19 -51.54 -12.00
C GLY A 283 10.19 -52.63 -11.57
N ARG A 284 11.41 -52.34 -11.10
CA ARG A 284 12.35 -53.41 -10.67
C ARG A 284 13.19 -53.07 -9.44
N GLY A 285 12.97 -53.83 -8.36
CA GLY A 285 14.05 -54.27 -7.47
C GLY A 285 13.92 -53.95 -5.98
N HIS A 286 13.08 -54.67 -5.24
CA HIS A 286 13.28 -54.85 -3.80
C HIS A 286 13.12 -56.35 -3.44
N ARG A 287 14.25 -57.04 -3.20
CA ARG A 287 14.28 -58.36 -2.54
C ARG A 287 14.61 -58.13 -1.06
N PRO A 288 13.95 -58.83 -0.12
CA PRO A 288 14.29 -58.73 1.30
C PRO A 288 15.51 -59.59 1.65
N PRO A 289 16.36 -59.18 2.62
CA PRO A 289 17.44 -60.01 3.13
C PRO A 289 16.93 -61.06 4.14
N LYS A 290 17.71 -62.14 4.26
CA LYS A 290 17.53 -63.25 5.21
C LYS A 290 17.79 -62.84 6.65
#